data_AF-A0A835FIW0-F1
#
_entry.id   AF-A0A835FIW0-F1
#
_cell.length_a   1.000
_cell.length_b   1.000
_cell.length_c   1.000
_cell.angle_alpha   90.00
_cell.angle_beta   90.00
_cell.angle_gamma   90.00
#
_symmetry.space_group_name_H-M   'P 1'
#
loop_
_entity.id
_entity.type
_entity.pdbx_description
1 polymer ?
#
loop_
_entity_poly.entity_id
_entity_poly.type
_entity_poly.pdbx_seq_one_letter_code
_entity_poly.pdbx_strand_id
1 'polypeptide(L)'
;MIRCTYLHRELMLRLDARRITEKFYLLKEKGMFSWKAYKKHKENIQKSFDTLRHAVARYKDRRIKAGYFYMCKNRNFHLVFVMSPLYIMPRKDALKKIRRILQKREAYNSTTKETTLGINVSNSIRCRVPIAIQVWLLYLFVIVVACSIIFL
;
A
#
# COMPACT_ATOMS: atom_id res chain seq x y z
N MET A 1 19.64 3.80 7.06
CA MET A 1 18.26 3.39 6.68
C MET A 1 17.27 4.32 7.37
N ILE A 2 16.67 5.29 6.66
CA ILE A 2 15.77 6.27 7.28
C ILE A 2 14.49 5.55 7.72
N ARG A 3 14.15 5.63 9.02
CA ARG A 3 12.90 5.08 9.54
C ARG A 3 11.73 5.93 9.05
N CYS A 4 11.15 5.56 7.92
CA CYS A 4 9.93 6.21 7.44
C CYS A 4 8.72 5.80 8.30
N THR A 5 7.88 6.78 8.63
CA THR A 5 6.63 6.57 9.39
C THR A 5 5.65 5.69 8.61
N TYR A 6 4.74 5.00 9.32
CA TYR A 6 3.69 4.19 8.67
C TYR A 6 2.82 5.01 7.71
N LEU A 7 2.57 6.27 8.06
CA LEU A 7 1.86 7.23 7.22
C LEU A 7 2.60 7.47 5.90
N HIS A 8 3.91 7.73 5.97
CA HIS A 8 4.73 7.94 4.77
C HIS A 8 4.77 6.68 3.89
N ARG A 9 4.91 5.48 4.49
CA ARG A 9 4.87 4.22 3.75
C ARG A 9 3.53 3.99 3.04
N GLU A 10 2.40 4.28 3.71
CA GLU A 10 1.08 4.20 3.08
C GLU A 10 0.98 5.18 1.89
N LEU A 11 1.48 6.41 2.07
CA LEU A 11 1.41 7.45 1.05
C LEU A 11 2.18 7.04 -0.20
N MET A 12 3.44 6.65 -0.04
CA MET A 12 4.30 6.22 -1.14
C MET A 12 3.69 5.03 -1.88
N LEU A 13 3.24 3.99 -1.15
CA LEU A 13 2.60 2.83 -1.77
C LEU A 13 1.33 3.19 -2.54
N ARG A 14 0.54 4.16 -2.08
CA ARG A 14 -0.64 4.63 -2.81
C ARG A 14 -0.28 5.37 -4.09
N LEU A 15 0.77 6.18 -4.08
CA LEU A 15 1.25 6.89 -5.26
C LEU A 15 1.81 5.90 -6.29
N ASP A 16 2.63 4.95 -5.84
CA ASP A 16 3.17 3.90 -6.70
C ASP A 16 2.06 3.01 -7.27
N ALA A 17 1.06 2.66 -6.45
CA ALA A 17 -0.11 1.91 -6.91
C ALA A 17 -0.88 2.64 -8.02
N ARG A 18 -1.06 3.96 -7.89
CA ARG A 18 -1.69 4.78 -8.95
C ARG A 18 -0.88 4.74 -10.23
N ARG A 19 0.43 5.01 -10.16
CA ARG A 19 1.34 4.99 -11.30
C ARG A 19 1.36 3.64 -12.03
N ILE A 20 1.43 2.54 -11.27
CA ILE A 20 1.41 1.18 -11.83
C ILE A 20 0.05 0.90 -12.49
N THR A 21 -1.04 1.33 -11.87
CA THR A 21 -2.39 1.14 -12.40
C THR A 21 -2.59 1.92 -13.70
N GLU A 22 -2.14 3.17 -13.78
CA GLU A 22 -2.16 3.98 -15.01
C GLU A 22 -1.37 3.31 -16.14
N LYS A 23 -0.13 2.88 -15.85
CA LYS A 23 0.69 2.14 -16.83
C LYS A 23 0.01 0.86 -17.30
N PHE A 24 -0.63 0.13 -16.38
CA PHE A 24 -1.37 -1.08 -16.72
C PHE A 24 -2.53 -0.79 -17.67
N TYR A 25 -3.30 0.27 -17.44
CA TYR A 25 -4.39 0.68 -18.34
C TYR A 25 -3.88 1.15 -19.70
N LEU A 26 -2.81 1.94 -19.75
CA LEU A 26 -2.19 2.36 -21.00
C LEU A 26 -1.68 1.16 -21.82
N LEU A 27 -1.07 0.18 -21.17
CA LEU A 27 -0.65 -1.06 -21.84
C LEU A 27 -1.84 -1.89 -22.30
N LYS A 28 -2.91 -1.94 -21.50
CA LYS A 28 -4.16 -2.59 -21.89
C LYS A 28 -4.73 -1.99 -23.17
N GLU A 29 -4.76 -0.67 -23.29
CA GLU A 29 -5.21 0.05 -24.50
C GLU A 29 -4.34 -0.30 -25.72
N LYS A 30 -3.04 -0.52 -25.52
CA LYS A 30 -2.09 -0.98 -26.56
C LYS A 30 -2.19 -2.48 -26.86
N GLY A 31 -3.23 -3.17 -26.37
CA GLY A 31 -3.47 -4.59 -26.67
C GLY A 31 -2.59 -5.56 -25.87
N MET A 32 -2.05 -5.16 -24.70
CA MET A 32 -1.18 -6.01 -23.86
C MET A 32 -1.72 -7.42 -23.61
N PHE A 33 -3.04 -7.62 -23.59
CA PHE A 33 -3.65 -8.93 -23.37
C PHE A 33 -3.35 -9.96 -24.47
N SER A 34 -3.03 -9.52 -25.69
CA SER A 34 -2.61 -10.43 -26.76
C SER A 34 -1.14 -10.87 -26.63
N TRP A 35 -0.32 -10.12 -25.89
CA TRP A 35 1.12 -10.33 -25.82
C TRP A 35 1.46 -11.68 -25.15
N LYS A 36 2.35 -12.45 -25.78
CA LYS A 36 2.83 -13.74 -25.25
C LYS A 36 3.45 -13.59 -23.85
N ALA A 37 4.18 -12.51 -23.61
CA ALA A 37 4.78 -12.19 -22.32
C ALA A 37 3.72 -11.95 -21.22
N TYR A 38 2.64 -11.23 -21.55
CA TYR A 38 1.53 -11.01 -20.60
C TYR A 38 0.84 -12.32 -20.26
N LYS A 39 0.52 -13.14 -21.27
CA LYS A 39 -0.10 -14.47 -21.04
C LYS A 39 0.76 -15.35 -20.14
N LYS A 40 2.09 -15.34 -20.32
CA LYS A 40 3.05 -16.10 -19.48
C LYS A 40 3.10 -15.60 -18.03
N HIS A 41 2.91 -14.30 -17.78
CA HIS A 41 3.14 -13.68 -16.47
C HIS A 41 1.89 -13.11 -15.78
N LYS A 42 0.69 -13.30 -16.36
CA LYS A 42 -0.60 -12.82 -15.84
C LYS A 42 -0.78 -13.08 -14.34
N GLU A 43 -0.51 -14.30 -13.90
CA GLU A 43 -0.70 -14.69 -12.49
C GLU A 43 0.28 -13.97 -11.56
N ASN A 44 1.54 -13.83 -11.97
CA ASN A 44 2.55 -13.09 -11.21
C ASN A 44 2.21 -11.60 -11.13
N ILE A 45 1.69 -11.03 -12.22
CA ILE A 45 1.20 -9.64 -12.24
C ILE A 45 0.04 -9.49 -11.24
N GLN A 46 -0.94 -10.40 -11.28
CA GLN A 46 -2.08 -10.38 -10.37
C GLN A 46 -1.63 -10.52 -8.90
N LYS A 47 -0.74 -11.47 -8.61
CA LYS A 47 -0.16 -11.66 -7.26
C LYS A 47 0.59 -10.42 -6.77
N SER A 48 1.24 -9.70 -7.67
CA SER A 48 1.92 -8.43 -7.36
C SER A 48 0.92 -7.34 -6.98
N PHE A 49 -0.18 -7.21 -7.73
CA PHE A 49 -1.29 -6.31 -7.40
C PHE A 49 -1.92 -6.65 -6.04
N ASP A 50 -2.16 -7.94 -5.77
CA ASP A 50 -2.73 -8.36 -4.50
C ASP A 50 -1.77 -8.08 -3.35
N THR A 51 -0.47 -8.35 -3.52
CA THR A 51 0.55 -8.00 -2.52
C THR A 51 0.55 -6.50 -2.22
N LEU A 52 0.43 -5.65 -3.24
CA LEU A 52 0.37 -4.21 -3.10
C LEU A 52 -0.90 -3.77 -2.34
N ARG A 53 -2.06 -4.32 -2.70
CA ARG A 53 -3.34 -4.06 -2.00
C ARG A 53 -3.26 -4.43 -0.53
N HIS A 54 -2.71 -5.60 -0.21
CA HIS A 54 -2.54 -6.06 1.17
C HIS A 54 -1.58 -5.16 1.96
N ALA A 55 -0.48 -4.71 1.35
CA ALA A 55 0.45 -3.79 1.98
C ALA A 55 -0.22 -2.44 2.29
N VAL A 56 -0.94 -1.86 1.33
CA VAL A 56 -1.69 -0.60 1.51
C VAL A 56 -2.75 -0.76 2.60
N ALA A 57 -3.51 -1.86 2.59
CA ALA A 57 -4.53 -2.15 3.60
C ALA A 57 -3.93 -2.22 5.01
N ARG A 58 -2.79 -2.90 5.16
CA ARG A 58 -2.06 -3.01 6.43
C ARG A 58 -1.63 -1.66 6.99
N TYR A 59 -1.04 -0.79 6.16
CA TYR A 59 -0.63 0.53 6.63
C TYR A 59 -1.81 1.47 6.88
N LYS A 60 -2.87 1.38 6.07
CA LYS A 60 -4.14 2.07 6.28
C LYS A 60 -4.73 1.71 7.65
N ASP A 61 -4.79 0.42 7.98
CA ASP A 61 -5.31 -0.05 9.26
C ASP A 61 -4.51 0.53 10.44
N ARG A 62 -3.17 0.44 10.39
CA ARG A 62 -2.29 1.03 11.40
C ARG A 62 -2.50 2.53 11.56
N ARG A 63 -2.67 3.27 10.47
CA ARG A 63 -2.96 4.71 10.52
C ARG A 63 -4.33 4.99 11.16
N ILE A 64 -5.36 4.22 10.79
CA ILE A 64 -6.71 4.38 11.34
C ILE A 64 -6.70 4.10 12.84
N LYS A 65 -6.01 3.04 13.28
CA LYS A 65 -5.82 2.67 14.70
C LYS A 65 -5.08 3.77 15.47
N ALA A 66 -4.06 4.38 14.87
CA ALA A 66 -3.35 5.50 15.49
C ALA A 66 -4.23 6.76 15.59
N GLY A 67 -5.15 6.99 14.65
CA GLY A 67 -6.17 8.04 14.75
C GLY A 67 -5.72 9.48 14.50
N TYR A 68 -4.41 9.75 14.51
CA TYR A 68 -3.86 11.11 14.38
C TYR A 68 -4.01 11.72 12.98
N PHE A 69 -3.95 10.90 11.93
CA PHE A 69 -3.88 11.37 10.55
C PHE A 69 -4.93 10.70 9.67
N TYR A 70 -5.58 11.51 8.82
CA TYR A 70 -6.47 11.04 7.77
C TYR A 70 -5.93 11.42 6.39
N MET A 71 -6.16 10.55 5.40
CA MET A 71 -5.76 10.80 4.02
C MET A 71 -7.00 11.10 3.19
N CYS A 72 -7.02 12.28 2.57
CA CYS A 72 -8.04 12.68 1.60
C CYS A 72 -7.47 12.50 0.19
N LYS A 73 -8.21 11.79 -0.67
CA LYS A 73 -7.85 11.69 -2.09
C LYS A 73 -8.39 12.94 -2.80
N ASN A 74 -7.56 13.61 -3.59
CA ASN A 74 -8.10 14.53 -4.58
C ASN A 74 -8.76 13.71 -5.71
N ARG A 75 -9.94 14.11 -6.15
CA ARG A 75 -10.70 13.44 -7.21
C ARG A 75 -10.15 13.77 -8.60
N ASN A 76 -9.59 14.97 -8.75
CA ASN A 76 -9.18 15.53 -10.05
C ASN A 76 -7.67 15.42 -10.29
N PHE A 77 -6.87 15.27 -9.24
CA PHE A 77 -5.41 15.19 -9.34
C PHE A 77 -4.88 13.92 -8.66
N HIS A 78 -3.74 13.41 -9.11
CA HIS A 78 -3.02 12.27 -8.48
C HIS A 78 -2.42 12.60 -7.10
N LEU A 79 -2.99 13.59 -6.42
CA LEU A 79 -2.60 14.06 -5.10
C LEU A 79 -3.32 13.28 -3.99
N VAL A 80 -2.62 13.14 -2.87
CA VAL A 80 -3.17 12.60 -1.62
C VAL A 80 -2.80 13.61 -0.54
N PHE A 81 -3.81 14.20 0.08
CA PHE A 81 -3.61 15.13 1.18
C PHE A 81 -3.61 14.37 2.50
N VAL A 82 -2.62 14.67 3.34
CA VAL A 82 -2.60 14.24 4.73
C VAL A 82 -3.19 15.36 5.56
N MET A 83 -4.17 15.02 6.38
CA MET A 83 -4.88 15.94 7.24
C MET A 83 -4.85 15.45 8.68
N SER A 84 -4.85 16.38 9.62
CA SER A 84 -4.89 16.10 11.05
C SER A 84 -5.56 17.27 11.78
N PRO A 85 -6.33 17.02 12.85
CA PRO A 85 -6.73 18.09 13.76
C PRO A 85 -5.53 18.89 14.28
N LEU A 86 -4.35 18.27 14.38
CA LEU A 86 -3.11 18.91 14.82
C LEU A 86 -2.67 20.07 13.91
N TYR A 87 -3.13 20.12 12.67
CA TYR A 87 -2.78 21.19 11.72
C TYR A 87 -3.78 22.36 11.71
N ILE A 88 -4.95 22.20 12.35
CA ILE A 88 -6.09 23.11 12.18
C ILE A 88 -6.45 23.81 13.50
N MET A 89 -6.08 23.25 14.64
CA MET A 89 -6.46 23.79 15.95
C MET A 89 -5.35 23.63 16.99
N PRO A 90 -5.41 24.38 18.11
CA PRO A 90 -4.45 24.27 19.20
C PRO A 90 -4.32 22.83 19.71
N ARG A 91 -3.11 22.46 20.14
CA ARG A 91 -2.75 21.07 20.50
C ARG A 91 -3.71 20.42 21.49
N LYS A 92 -4.13 21.16 22.53
CA LYS A 92 -5.06 20.63 23.56
C LYS A 92 -6.41 20.23 22.96
N ASP A 93 -6.99 21.09 22.12
CA ASP A 93 -8.27 20.84 21.47
C ASP A 93 -8.16 19.75 20.39
N ALA A 94 -7.06 19.76 19.64
CA ALA A 94 -6.77 18.74 18.64
C ALA A 94 -6.75 17.33 19.26
N LEU A 95 -6.05 17.17 20.39
CA LEU A 95 -5.99 15.89 21.11
C LEU A 95 -7.36 15.47 21.67
N LYS A 96 -8.14 16.42 22.21
CA LYS A 96 -9.51 16.16 22.68
C LYS A 96 -10.40 15.68 21.52
N LYS A 97 -10.29 16.32 20.35
CA LYS A 97 -11.02 15.92 19.14
C LYS A 97 -10.59 14.54 18.63
N ILE A 98 -9.28 14.25 18.59
CA ILE A 98 -8.74 12.94 18.19
C ILE A 98 -9.27 11.84 19.12
N ARG A 99 -9.26 12.06 20.43
CA ARG A 99 -9.79 11.10 21.41
C ARG A 99 -11.27 10.79 21.16
N ARG A 100 -12.09 11.83 20.93
CA ARG A 100 -13.52 11.66 20.58
C ARG A 100 -13.71 10.86 19.29
N ILE A 101 -12.88 11.10 18.27
CA ILE A 101 -12.92 10.36 16.99
C ILE A 101 -12.59 8.88 17.22
N LEU A 102 -11.56 8.58 18.03
CA LEU A 102 -11.18 7.21 18.34
C LEU A 102 -12.28 6.47 19.10
N GLN A 103 -12.86 7.08 20.13
CA GLN A 103 -13.98 6.52 20.89
C GLN A 103 -15.19 6.19 19.99
N LYS A 104 -15.57 7.11 19.08
CA LYS A 104 -16.66 6.87 18.12
C LYS A 104 -16.37 5.68 17.20
N ARG A 105 -15.12 5.49 16.77
CA ARG A 105 -14.72 4.36 15.92
C ARG A 105 -14.74 3.04 16.69
N GLU A 106 -14.28 3.04 17.93
CA GLU A 106 -14.32 1.86 18.78
C GLU A 106 -15.75 1.39 19.01
N ALA A 107 -16.67 2.32 19.33
CA ALA A 107 -18.09 2.03 19.49
C ALA A 107 -18.71 1.45 18.21
N TYR A 108 -18.40 1.99 17.04
CA TYR A 108 -18.89 1.44 15.77
C TYR A 108 -18.32 0.05 15.46
N ASN A 109 -17.03 -0.15 15.76
CA ASN A 109 -16.37 -1.44 15.56
C ASN A 109 -16.87 -2.52 16.52
N SER A 110 -17.24 -2.19 17.77
CA SER A 110 -17.84 -3.17 18.70
C SER A 110 -19.20 -3.64 18.21
N THR A 111 -20.06 -2.73 17.72
CA THR A 111 -21.35 -3.10 17.10
C THR A 111 -21.16 -3.98 15.87
N THR A 112 -20.14 -3.70 15.05
CA THR A 112 -19.82 -4.51 13.86
C THR A 112 -19.27 -5.90 14.22
N LYS A 113 -18.54 -6.01 15.35
CA LYS A 113 -17.99 -7.29 15.85
C LYS A 113 -19.07 -8.23 16.38
N GLU A 114 -20.11 -7.69 17.02
CA GLU A 114 -21.28 -8.48 17.43
C GLU A 114 -21.98 -9.12 16.23
N THR A 115 -22.00 -8.44 15.07
CA THR A 115 -22.54 -8.99 13.81
C THR A 115 -21.59 -9.98 13.10
N THR A 116 -20.27 -9.89 13.32
CA THR A 116 -19.26 -10.69 12.59
C THR A 116 -18.68 -11.86 13.39
N LEU A 117 -19.11 -12.07 14.64
CA LEU A 117 -18.70 -13.22 15.46
C LEU A 117 -19.09 -14.60 14.84
N GLY A 118 -19.86 -14.62 13.75
CA GLY A 118 -20.16 -15.82 12.97
C GLY A 118 -19.14 -16.23 11.90
N ILE A 119 -18.08 -15.45 11.61
CA ILE A 119 -17.12 -15.78 10.54
C ILE A 119 -15.69 -15.56 11.01
N ASN A 120 -15.07 -16.62 11.53
CA ASN A 120 -13.66 -16.67 11.90
C ASN A 120 -12.77 -16.91 10.68
N VAL A 121 -11.83 -16.00 10.39
CA VAL A 121 -10.67 -16.31 9.55
C VAL A 121 -9.40 -15.82 10.24
N SER A 122 -8.72 -16.77 10.86
CA SER A 122 -7.32 -16.68 11.26
C SER A 122 -6.44 -16.49 10.02
N ASN A 123 -5.33 -15.72 10.12
CA ASN A 123 -4.07 -16.30 9.66
C ASN A 123 -2.79 -15.60 10.14
N SER A 124 -1.84 -16.51 10.34
CA SER A 124 -0.51 -16.45 10.92
C SER A 124 0.51 -15.52 10.26
N ILE A 125 1.49 -15.17 11.09
CA ILE A 125 2.70 -14.41 10.81
C ILE A 125 3.68 -15.28 10.01
N ARG A 126 4.26 -14.73 8.93
CA ARG A 126 5.57 -15.19 8.41
C ARG A 126 6.46 -14.01 8.03
N CYS A 127 7.66 -14.06 8.61
CA CYS A 127 8.77 -13.14 8.43
C CYS A 127 9.15 -13.01 6.95
N ARG A 128 9.34 -11.77 6.47
CA ARG A 128 9.87 -11.48 5.14
C ARG A 128 11.35 -11.15 5.23
N VAL A 129 12.12 -11.82 4.37
CA VAL A 129 13.53 -11.59 4.06
C VAL A 129 13.76 -10.10 3.69
N PRO A 130 14.88 -9.49 4.11
CA PRO A 130 15.14 -8.07 3.89
C PRO A 130 15.27 -7.73 2.40
N ILE A 131 14.63 -6.62 2.02
CA ILE A 131 14.51 -6.05 0.66
C ILE A 131 15.88 -5.88 -0.03
N ALA A 132 16.96 -5.71 0.72
CA ALA A 132 18.31 -5.60 0.19
C ALA A 132 18.74 -6.82 -0.63
N ILE A 133 18.36 -8.04 -0.19
CA ILE A 133 18.72 -9.29 -0.87
C ILE A 133 17.99 -9.39 -2.22
N GLN A 134 16.74 -8.93 -2.27
CA GLN A 134 15.93 -8.94 -3.50
C GLN A 134 16.45 -7.95 -4.55
N VAL A 135 16.94 -6.78 -4.12
CA VAL A 135 17.55 -5.80 -5.03
C VAL A 135 18.92 -6.28 -5.52
N TRP A 136 19.71 -6.92 -4.65
CA TRP A 136 21.03 -7.45 -5.02
C TRP A 136 20.93 -8.56 -6.08
N LEU A 137 19.95 -9.47 -5.95
CA LEU A 137 19.69 -10.52 -6.94
C LEU A 137 19.25 -9.97 -8.30
N LEU A 138 18.46 -8.88 -8.31
CA LEU A 138 18.06 -8.23 -9.57
C LEU A 138 19.24 -7.54 -10.27
N TYR A 139 20.15 -6.93 -9.51
CA TYR A 139 21.35 -6.32 -10.08
C TYR A 139 22.29 -7.37 -10.68
N LEU A 140 22.50 -8.48 -9.97
CA LEU A 140 23.35 -9.58 -10.45
C LEU A 140 22.80 -10.20 -11.74
N PHE A 141 21.47 -10.33 -11.86
CA PHE A 141 20.81 -10.78 -13.08
C PHE A 141 21.06 -9.85 -14.28
N VAL A 142 21.00 -8.53 -14.07
CA VAL A 142 21.26 -7.55 -15.14
C VAL A 142 22.71 -7.59 -15.61
N ILE A 143 23.67 -7.77 -14.69
CA ILE A 143 25.10 -7.88 -15.02
C ILE A 143 25.36 -9.12 -15.87
N VAL A 144 24.80 -10.28 -15.50
CA VAL A 144 24.97 -11.52 -16.29
C VAL A 144 24.42 -11.37 -17.70
N VAL A 145 23.25 -10.74 -17.86
CA VAL A 145 22.66 -10.48 -19.18
C VAL A 145 23.53 -9.53 -20.01
N ALA A 146 24.05 -8.46 -19.39
CA ALA A 146 24.94 -7.54 -20.07
C ALA A 146 26.25 -8.22 -20.53
N CYS A 147 26.85 -9.06 -19.67
CA CYS A 147 28.04 -9.82 -20.03
C CYS A 147 27.78 -10.82 -21.17
N SER A 148 26.62 -11.46 -21.20
CA SER A 148 26.27 -12.39 -22.29
C SER A 148 26.04 -11.72 -23.65
N ILE A 149 25.80 -10.40 -23.68
CA ILE A 149 25.62 -9.63 -24.93
C ILE A 149 26.97 -9.16 -25.48
N ILE A 150 27.97 -8.94 -24.62
CA ILE A 150 29.30 -8.44 -25.04
C ILE A 150 30.20 -9.58 -25.52
N PHE A 151 30.00 -10.79 -25.02
CA PHE A 151 30.79 -11.99 -25.38
C PHE A 151 30.14 -12.87 -26.47
N LEU A 152 29.09 -12.37 -27.14
CA LEU A 152 28.46 -13.00 -28.31
C LEU A 152 28.80 -12.19 -29.57
#